data_AF-A0A0K1EDG7-F1
#
_entry.id   AF-A0A0K1EDG7-F1
#
_cell.length_a   1.000
_cell.length_b   1.000
_cell.length_c   1.000
_cell.angle_alpha   90.00
_cell.angle_beta   90.00
_cell.angle_gamma   90.00
#
_symmetry.space_group_name_H-M   'P 1'
#
loop_
_entity.id
_entity.type
_entity.pdbx_description
1 polymer ?
#
loop_
_entity_poly.entity_id
_entity_poly.type
_entity_poly.pdbx_seq_one_letter_code
_entity_poly.pdbx_strand_id
1 'polypeptide(L)'
;MKLAWAWMSVATGALLMGGWGSVAAGQDGSKAVQEVPAAAVAEACGQEMVSWAYDAERQVLALSDGSVQLNCCGQRSMQVERVDNVIEITERDRPDEGGRCASSCTFDLGTSVTQVAPGSVFVKLLRDVTDENGSPVLVWQGSLDLAQGTGQVAMEDAAPGPCQVAAR
;
A
#
# COMPACT_ATOMS: atom_id res chain seq x y z
N MET A 1 24.58 -33.26 33.80
CA MET A 1 24.91 -32.43 34.99
C MET A 1 23.94 -31.24 34.95
N LYS A 2 22.84 -31.20 35.72
CA LYS A 2 22.69 -30.55 37.06
C LYS A 2 23.42 -29.18 37.10
N LEU A 3 22.83 -28.01 37.36
CA LEU A 3 21.70 -27.57 38.19
C LEU A 3 21.00 -26.35 37.50
N ALA A 4 19.67 -26.22 37.46
CA ALA A 4 18.79 -25.56 38.44
C ALA A 4 19.30 -24.20 38.97
N TRP A 5 18.44 -23.18 38.98
CA TRP A 5 18.06 -22.37 40.15
C TRP A 5 16.81 -21.54 39.83
N ALA A 6 15.81 -21.70 40.69
CA ALA A 6 14.56 -20.95 40.74
C ALA A 6 14.70 -19.84 41.78
N TRP A 7 14.09 -18.67 41.54
CA TRP A 7 13.70 -17.75 42.61
C TRP A 7 12.32 -17.17 42.30
N MET A 8 11.37 -17.46 43.20
CA MET A 8 10.10 -16.77 43.36
C MET A 8 10.34 -15.40 44.01
N SER A 9 9.50 -14.43 43.70
CA SER A 9 9.12 -13.40 44.66
C SER A 9 7.67 -12.98 44.44
N VAL A 10 6.96 -13.00 45.56
CA VAL A 10 5.55 -12.68 45.76
C VAL A 10 5.44 -11.18 45.99
N ALA A 11 4.43 -10.53 45.40
CA ALA A 11 3.98 -9.21 45.84
C ALA A 11 2.45 -9.24 46.03
N THR A 12 2.06 -9.37 47.29
CA THR A 12 0.72 -9.15 47.80
C THR A 12 0.51 -7.65 47.99
N GLY A 13 -0.55 -7.08 47.44
CA GLY A 13 -0.94 -5.70 47.67
C GLY A 13 -2.44 -5.52 47.46
N ALA A 14 -3.16 -5.29 48.56
CA ALA A 14 -4.61 -5.28 48.65
C ALA A 14 -5.23 -3.89 48.46
N LEU A 15 -6.52 -3.92 48.12
CA LEU A 15 -7.59 -2.94 48.40
C LEU A 15 -7.46 -1.54 47.79
N LEU A 16 -8.49 -1.12 47.05
CA LEU A 16 -9.34 0.01 47.46
C LEU A 16 -10.71 -0.04 46.78
N MET A 17 -11.67 0.48 47.53
CA MET A 17 -13.11 0.58 47.32
C MET A 17 -13.49 1.45 46.12
N GLY A 18 -14.70 1.26 45.60
CA GLY A 18 -15.38 2.30 44.83
C GLY A 18 -16.52 1.78 43.96
N GLY A 19 -17.68 1.60 44.57
CA GLY A 19 -18.93 1.45 43.81
C GLY A 19 -19.39 2.80 43.28
N TRP A 20 -19.81 2.83 42.01
CA TRP A 20 -20.78 3.79 41.51
C TRP A 20 -21.67 3.08 40.49
N GLY A 21 -22.94 2.94 40.85
CA GLY A 21 -23.98 2.82 39.83
C GLY A 21 -24.36 4.21 39.36
N SER A 22 -24.57 4.39 38.06
CA SER A 22 -25.89 4.76 37.50
C SER A 22 -25.78 5.17 36.03
N VAL A 23 -26.95 5.02 35.39
CA VAL A 23 -27.45 5.68 34.18
C VAL A 23 -27.07 5.03 32.85
N ALA A 24 -28.02 4.22 32.37
CA ALA A 24 -28.27 4.04 30.94
C ALA A 24 -28.68 5.39 30.33
N ALA A 25 -27.89 5.89 29.38
CA ALA A 25 -28.31 6.92 28.45
C ALA A 25 -28.61 6.25 27.11
N GLY A 26 -29.86 6.31 26.69
CA GLY A 26 -30.31 5.88 25.37
C GLY A 26 -29.57 6.67 24.29
N GLN A 27 -29.03 5.95 23.31
CA GLN A 27 -28.57 6.54 22.07
C GLN A 27 -29.77 6.68 21.14
N ASP A 28 -30.38 7.86 21.18
CA ASP A 28 -31.32 8.29 20.17
C ASP A 28 -30.56 8.50 18.85
N GLY A 29 -31.09 7.90 17.79
CA GLY A 29 -30.47 7.82 16.49
C GLY A 29 -30.56 9.16 15.78
N SER A 30 -29.47 9.91 15.79
CA SER A 30 -29.24 10.97 14.81
C SER A 30 -27.89 10.71 14.14
N LYS A 31 -27.94 10.31 12.86
CA LYS A 31 -26.78 10.22 11.98
C LYS A 31 -26.07 11.58 11.98
N ALA A 32 -24.99 11.70 12.73
CA ALA A 32 -24.01 12.74 12.50
C ALA A 32 -23.35 12.43 11.15
N VAL A 33 -23.60 13.28 10.16
CA VAL A 33 -22.70 13.36 9.00
C VAL A 33 -21.41 13.94 9.57
N GLN A 34 -20.44 13.06 9.80
CA GLN A 34 -19.13 13.47 10.29
C GLN A 34 -18.41 14.12 9.11
N GLU A 35 -18.30 15.45 9.12
CA GLU A 35 -17.43 16.16 8.18
C GLU A 35 -16.00 15.70 8.42
N VAL A 36 -15.46 14.93 7.47
CA VAL A 36 -14.06 14.51 7.51
C VAL A 36 -13.21 15.75 7.32
N PRO A 37 -12.31 16.09 8.26
CA PRO A 37 -11.50 17.29 8.16
C PRO A 37 -10.65 17.26 6.88
N ALA A 38 -10.45 18.41 6.24
CA ALA A 38 -9.69 18.56 4.99
C ALA A 38 -8.28 17.91 5.04
N ALA A 39 -7.66 17.84 6.21
CA ALA A 39 -6.39 17.14 6.42
C ALA A 39 -6.51 15.60 6.41
N ALA A 40 -7.63 15.04 6.87
CA ALA A 40 -7.89 13.60 6.83
C ALA A 40 -8.33 13.12 5.44
N VAL A 41 -8.93 13.99 4.61
CA VAL A 41 -9.14 13.68 3.18
C VAL A 41 -7.86 13.83 2.35
N ALA A 42 -6.90 14.65 2.77
CA ALA A 42 -5.56 14.67 2.17
C ALA A 42 -4.76 13.38 2.51
N GLU A 43 -4.95 12.80 3.70
CA GLU A 43 -4.38 11.49 4.05
C GLU A 43 -5.12 10.30 3.43
N ALA A 44 -6.41 10.46 3.09
CA ALA A 44 -7.19 9.42 2.39
C ALA A 44 -6.80 9.25 0.91
N CYS A 45 -5.96 10.15 0.41
CA CYS A 45 -5.51 10.23 -0.98
C CYS A 45 -4.01 10.36 -0.94
N GLY A 46 -3.42 9.28 -0.44
CA GLY A 46 -2.02 9.21 -0.10
C GLY A 46 -1.15 9.59 -1.29
N GLN A 47 0.04 10.08 -0.95
CA GLN A 47 1.17 10.08 -1.87
C GLN A 47 1.27 8.70 -2.54
N GLU A 48 1.58 8.64 -3.83
CA GLU A 48 1.82 7.36 -4.53
C GLU A 48 3.01 6.65 -3.86
N MET A 49 2.83 5.39 -3.48
CA MET A 49 3.79 4.64 -2.68
C MET A 49 4.16 3.33 -3.38
N VAL A 50 5.44 3.14 -3.65
CA VAL A 50 5.97 1.82 -4.00
C VAL A 50 6.22 1.04 -2.71
N SER A 51 5.56 -0.10 -2.56
CA SER A 51 5.71 -1.01 -1.43
C SER A 51 6.17 -2.38 -1.91
N TRP A 52 6.98 -3.06 -1.10
CA TRP A 52 7.52 -4.36 -1.47
C TRP A 52 7.70 -5.28 -0.27
N ALA A 53 7.64 -6.58 -0.54
CA ALA A 53 7.90 -7.65 0.40
C ALA A 53 8.63 -8.80 -0.30
N TYR A 54 9.62 -9.38 0.35
CA TYR A 54 10.43 -10.47 -0.18
C TYR A 54 10.35 -11.71 0.71
N ASP A 55 9.91 -12.81 0.11
CA ASP A 55 9.94 -14.15 0.70
C ASP A 55 11.24 -14.83 0.25
N ALA A 56 12.21 -14.93 1.16
CA ALA A 56 13.51 -15.53 0.87
C ALA A 56 13.46 -17.05 0.69
N GLU A 57 12.51 -17.74 1.33
CA GLU A 57 12.37 -19.21 1.19
C GLU A 57 11.81 -19.57 -0.18
N ARG A 58 10.84 -18.79 -0.65
CA ARG A 58 10.18 -19.00 -1.95
C ARG A 58 10.84 -18.23 -3.09
N GLN A 59 11.79 -17.35 -2.79
CA GLN A 59 12.44 -16.43 -3.73
C GLN A 59 11.42 -15.60 -4.51
N VAL A 60 10.45 -15.02 -3.80
CA VAL A 60 9.36 -14.22 -4.39
C VAL A 60 9.43 -12.80 -3.88
N LEU A 61 9.55 -11.84 -4.80
CA LEU A 61 9.39 -10.41 -4.54
C LEU A 61 7.96 -10.01 -4.91
N ALA A 62 7.15 -9.63 -3.93
CA ALA A 62 5.89 -8.93 -4.14
C ALA A 62 6.17 -7.42 -4.20
N LEU A 63 5.59 -6.74 -5.18
CA LEU A 63 5.69 -5.29 -5.36
C LEU A 63 4.31 -4.72 -5.66
N SER A 64 3.99 -3.60 -5.03
CA SER A 64 2.77 -2.83 -5.27
C SER A 64 3.06 -1.35 -5.47
N ASP A 65 2.37 -0.77 -6.44
CA ASP A 65 2.24 0.68 -6.62
C ASP A 65 0.88 1.10 -6.05
N GLY A 66 0.94 1.78 -4.91
CA GLY A 66 -0.23 2.15 -4.13
C GLY A 66 -0.64 3.59 -4.37
N SER A 67 -1.94 3.85 -4.36
CA SER A 67 -2.53 5.18 -4.56
C SER A 67 -2.26 5.82 -5.93
N VAL A 68 -2.03 5.01 -6.97
CA VAL A 68 -1.87 5.50 -8.35
C VAL A 68 -3.19 6.04 -8.91
N GLN A 69 -3.15 7.18 -9.58
CA GLN A 69 -4.33 7.77 -10.22
C GLN A 69 -4.37 7.47 -11.70
N LEU A 70 -5.43 6.79 -12.13
CA LEU A 70 -5.65 6.37 -13.52
C LEU A 70 -7.11 6.63 -13.92
N ASN A 71 -7.39 6.61 -15.22
CA ASN A 71 -8.76 6.74 -15.71
C ASN A 71 -9.66 5.66 -15.10
N CYS A 72 -10.87 5.98 -14.65
CA CYS A 72 -11.72 4.97 -13.99
C CYS A 72 -12.12 3.80 -14.90
N CYS A 73 -12.27 4.00 -16.21
CA CYS A 73 -12.85 3.04 -17.15
C CYS A 73 -11.81 2.35 -18.04
N GLY A 74 -10.60 2.18 -17.54
CA GLY A 74 -9.55 1.40 -18.19
C GLY A 74 -9.49 -0.04 -17.69
N GLN A 75 -8.89 -0.90 -18.52
CA GLN A 75 -8.37 -2.20 -18.11
C GLN A 75 -6.90 -2.03 -17.71
N ARG A 76 -6.56 -2.46 -16.50
CA ARG A 76 -5.23 -2.29 -15.90
C ARG A 76 -4.53 -3.64 -15.79
N SER A 77 -3.23 -3.66 -16.04
CA SER A 77 -2.41 -4.86 -15.88
C SER A 77 -0.97 -4.48 -15.56
N MET A 78 -0.22 -5.40 -14.95
CA MET A 78 1.23 -5.25 -14.78
C MET A 78 1.94 -6.33 -15.59
N GLN A 79 2.92 -5.92 -16.38
CA GLN A 79 3.85 -6.79 -17.10
C GLN A 79 5.20 -6.74 -16.40
N VAL A 80 5.84 -7.90 -16.24
CA VAL A 80 7.16 -8.01 -15.62
C VAL A 80 8.15 -8.53 -16.64
N GLU A 81 9.25 -7.80 -16.81
CA GLU A 81 10.40 -8.21 -17.59
C GLU A 81 11.64 -8.25 -16.70
N ARG A 82 12.54 -9.19 -16.98
CA ARG A 82 13.77 -9.36 -16.19
C ARG A 82 14.96 -9.46 -17.11
N VAL A 83 15.95 -8.63 -16.83
CA VAL A 83 17.26 -8.68 -17.48
C VAL A 83 18.31 -8.63 -16.38
N ASP A 84 18.98 -9.75 -16.16
CA ASP A 84 19.95 -9.93 -15.06
C ASP A 84 19.34 -9.57 -13.69
N ASN A 85 19.94 -8.60 -12.98
CA ASN A 85 19.49 -8.07 -11.68
C ASN A 85 18.58 -6.84 -11.82
N VAL A 86 18.06 -6.58 -13.01
CA VAL A 86 17.07 -5.53 -13.27
C VAL A 86 15.70 -6.16 -13.44
N ILE A 87 14.75 -5.72 -12.63
CA ILE A 87 13.34 -6.03 -12.78
C ILE A 87 12.66 -4.79 -13.36
N GLU A 88 12.08 -4.95 -14.54
CA GLU A 88 11.28 -3.92 -15.17
C GLU A 88 9.81 -4.29 -15.04
N ILE A 89 9.01 -3.38 -14.49
CA ILE A 89 7.58 -3.56 -14.29
C ILE A 89 6.88 -2.48 -15.08
N THR A 90 6.02 -2.87 -16.00
CA THR A 90 5.19 -1.95 -16.79
C THR A 90 3.74 -2.05 -16.37
N GLU A 91 3.22 -0.98 -15.79
CA GLU A 91 1.81 -0.76 -15.55
C GLU A 91 1.15 -0.32 -16.84
N ARG A 92 0.23 -1.13 -17.36
CA ARG A 92 -0.52 -0.81 -18.56
C ARG A 92 -1.92 -0.38 -18.19
N ASP A 93 -2.30 0.83 -18.59
CA ASP A 93 -3.65 1.38 -18.51
C ASP A 93 -4.20 1.57 -19.93
N ARG A 94 -5.12 0.69 -20.34
CA ARG A 94 -5.75 0.75 -21.67
C ARG A 94 -7.23 1.07 -21.55
N PRO A 95 -7.83 1.76 -22.53
CA PRO A 95 -9.29 1.93 -22.55
C PRO A 95 -9.98 0.55 -22.52
N ASP A 96 -11.13 0.50 -21.85
CA ASP A 96 -12.05 -0.63 -22.00
C ASP A 96 -12.78 -0.57 -23.36
N GLU A 97 -13.59 -1.58 -23.68
CA GLU A 97 -14.37 -1.62 -24.94
C GLU A 97 -15.28 -0.38 -25.11
N GLY A 98 -15.72 0.22 -23.99
CA GLY A 98 -16.50 1.46 -23.96
C GLY A 98 -15.67 2.76 -24.04
N GLY A 99 -14.35 2.68 -24.13
CA GLY A 99 -13.44 3.83 -24.10
C GLY A 99 -13.03 4.27 -22.69
N ARG A 100 -12.59 5.54 -22.56
CA ARG A 100 -12.23 6.16 -21.28
C ARG A 100 -13.40 6.94 -20.69
N CYS A 101 -13.46 7.00 -19.36
CA CYS A 101 -14.39 7.87 -18.64
C CYS A 101 -13.81 9.28 -18.44
N ALA A 102 -14.65 10.25 -18.09
CA ALA A 102 -14.18 11.60 -17.76
C ALA A 102 -13.56 11.71 -16.35
N SER A 103 -13.64 10.64 -15.55
CA SER A 103 -13.21 10.62 -14.15
C SER A 103 -11.87 9.89 -13.95
N SER A 104 -11.11 10.37 -12.96
CA SER A 104 -9.91 9.71 -12.43
C SER A 104 -10.27 8.94 -11.16
N CYS A 105 -9.63 7.79 -10.96
CA CYS A 105 -9.81 6.91 -9.82
C CYS A 105 -8.44 6.51 -9.25
N THR A 106 -8.39 6.28 -7.95
CA THR A 106 -7.20 5.78 -7.24
C THR A 106 -7.20 4.26 -7.22
N PHE A 107 -6.05 3.65 -7.51
CA PHE A 107 -5.86 2.20 -7.53
C PHE A 107 -4.62 1.80 -6.72
N ASP A 108 -4.63 0.55 -6.27
CA ASP A 108 -3.42 -0.14 -5.82
C ASP A 108 -3.16 -1.28 -6.81
N LEU A 109 -2.04 -1.20 -7.53
CA LEU A 109 -1.61 -2.21 -8.49
C LEU A 109 -0.54 -3.10 -7.84
N GLY A 110 -0.59 -4.40 -8.08
CA GLY A 110 0.33 -5.35 -7.47
C GLY A 110 0.74 -6.47 -8.40
N THR A 111 2.00 -6.89 -8.28
CA THR A 111 2.55 -8.05 -8.98
C THR A 111 3.50 -8.84 -8.09
N SER A 112 3.86 -10.04 -8.52
CA SER A 112 4.83 -10.88 -7.84
C SER A 112 5.83 -11.44 -8.84
N VAL A 113 7.10 -11.43 -8.44
CA VAL A 113 8.24 -11.80 -9.27
C VAL A 113 8.92 -12.99 -8.60
N THR A 114 8.88 -14.15 -9.25
CA THR A 114 9.46 -15.40 -8.72
C THR A 114 10.92 -15.58 -9.12
N GLN A 115 11.67 -16.41 -8.41
CA GLN A 115 13.10 -16.69 -8.69
C GLN A 115 13.97 -15.43 -8.62
N VAL A 116 13.66 -14.52 -7.69
CA VAL A 116 14.51 -13.37 -7.39
C VAL A 116 15.56 -13.82 -6.39
N ALA A 117 16.84 -13.66 -6.73
CA ALA A 117 17.92 -14.03 -5.82
C ALA A 117 17.96 -13.09 -4.61
N PRO A 118 18.34 -13.58 -3.40
CA PRO A 118 18.54 -12.70 -2.26
C PRO A 118 19.67 -11.70 -2.52
N GLY A 119 19.60 -10.52 -1.90
CA GLY A 119 20.58 -9.45 -2.06
C GLY A 119 19.93 -8.15 -2.53
N SER A 120 20.62 -7.36 -3.35
CA SER A 120 20.08 -6.13 -3.91
C SER A 120 19.60 -6.33 -5.34
N VAL A 121 18.44 -5.76 -5.66
CA VAL A 121 17.85 -5.77 -7.01
C VAL A 121 17.50 -4.35 -7.43
N PHE A 122 17.74 -4.02 -8.70
CA PHE A 122 17.32 -2.74 -9.26
C PHE A 122 15.95 -2.90 -9.89
N VAL A 123 15.01 -2.02 -9.55
CA VAL A 123 13.65 -2.04 -10.07
C VAL A 123 13.39 -0.77 -10.86
N LYS A 124 12.74 -0.93 -12.01
CA LYS A 124 12.13 0.15 -12.79
C LYS A 124 10.63 -0.07 -12.85
N LEU A 125 9.87 0.97 -12.59
CA LEU A 125 8.44 1.01 -12.75
C LEU A 125 8.09 1.98 -13.88
N LEU A 126 7.42 1.47 -14.91
CA LEU A 126 6.98 2.23 -16.07
C LEU A 126 5.47 2.26 -16.14
N ARG A 127 4.93 3.32 -16.71
CA ARG A 127 3.50 3.49 -16.97
C ARG A 127 3.23 3.64 -18.45
N ASP A 128 2.34 2.81 -18.96
CA ASP A 128 1.94 2.69 -20.36
C ASP A 128 0.44 3.00 -20.49
N VAL A 129 0.11 4.26 -20.80
CA VAL A 129 -1.24 4.69 -21.14
C VAL A 129 -1.43 4.49 -22.64
N THR A 130 -1.96 3.33 -23.03
CA THR A 130 -1.80 2.79 -24.39
C THR A 130 -2.45 3.58 -25.54
N ASP A 131 -3.38 4.48 -25.23
CA ASP A 131 -4.08 5.35 -26.18
C ASP A 131 -3.59 6.81 -26.10
N GLU A 132 -2.62 7.10 -25.25
CA GLU A 132 -1.78 8.30 -25.37
C GLU A 132 -0.65 7.98 -26.35
N ASN A 133 -0.44 8.85 -27.35
CA ASN A 133 0.67 8.66 -28.28
C ASN A 133 2.00 8.75 -27.52
N GLY A 134 2.68 7.62 -27.32
CA GLY A 134 3.93 7.59 -26.56
C GLY A 134 4.52 6.19 -26.40
N SER A 135 5.71 6.16 -25.82
CA SER A 135 6.28 4.94 -25.22
C SER A 135 6.00 4.95 -23.72
N PRO A 136 6.07 3.79 -23.04
CA PRO A 136 5.96 3.74 -21.58
C PRO A 136 6.89 4.74 -20.90
N VAL A 137 6.39 5.44 -19.88
CA VAL A 137 7.10 6.48 -19.15
C VAL A 137 7.65 5.90 -17.85
N LEU A 138 8.92 6.15 -17.53
CA LEU A 138 9.50 5.78 -16.24
C LEU A 138 8.88 6.65 -15.13
N VAL A 139 8.20 6.02 -14.17
CA VAL A 139 7.56 6.72 -13.04
C VAL A 139 8.36 6.58 -11.75
N TRP A 140 9.09 5.47 -11.59
CA TRP A 140 9.98 5.27 -10.45
C TRP A 140 11.11 4.30 -10.79
N GLN A 141 12.27 4.48 -10.15
CA GLN A 141 13.33 3.48 -10.13
C GLN A 141 14.10 3.53 -8.82
N GLY A 142 14.59 2.37 -8.38
CA GLY A 142 15.33 2.28 -7.13
C GLY A 142 16.00 0.93 -6.95
N SER A 143 17.00 0.91 -6.05
CA SER A 143 17.58 -0.35 -5.56
C SER A 143 16.83 -0.79 -4.31
N LEU A 144 16.39 -2.04 -4.30
CA LEU A 144 15.79 -2.68 -3.13
C LEU A 144 16.83 -3.57 -2.47
N ASP A 145 16.92 -3.51 -1.15
CA ASP A 145 17.74 -4.43 -0.35
C ASP A 145 16.83 -5.51 0.25
N LEU A 146 16.79 -6.67 -0.41
CA LEU A 146 15.88 -7.76 -0.08
C LEU A 146 16.20 -8.42 1.27
N ALA A 147 17.35 -8.12 1.88
CA ALA A 147 17.67 -8.57 3.24
C ALA A 147 16.77 -7.91 4.30
N GLN A 148 16.15 -6.76 4.00
CA GLN A 148 15.20 -6.10 4.92
C GLN A 148 13.85 -6.81 4.95
N GLY A 149 13.55 -7.66 3.97
CA GLY A 149 12.30 -8.43 3.88
C GLY A 149 11.09 -7.61 3.45
N THR A 150 10.97 -6.34 3.82
CA THR A 150 9.92 -5.42 3.35
C THR A 150 10.43 -3.98 3.25
N GLY A 151 9.72 -3.13 2.52
CA GLY A 151 9.99 -1.70 2.50
C GLY A 151 8.91 -0.89 1.77
N GLN A 152 8.97 0.43 1.92
CA GLN A 152 8.08 1.38 1.26
C GLN A 152 8.86 2.64 0.87
N VAL A 153 8.56 3.19 -0.30
CA VAL A 153 9.18 4.40 -0.84
C VAL A 153 8.09 5.27 -1.43
N ALA A 154 8.07 6.54 -1.03
CA ALA A 154 7.14 7.51 -1.56
C ALA A 154 7.64 8.03 -2.91
N MET A 155 6.75 8.12 -3.90
CA MET A 155 7.09 8.74 -5.18
C MET A 155 7.04 10.26 -5.02
N GLU A 156 8.16 10.93 -5.26
CA GLU A 156 8.31 12.38 -5.01
C GLU A 156 7.64 13.24 -6.10
N ASP A 157 7.53 12.73 -7.32
CA ASP A 157 6.96 13.45 -8.48
C ASP A 157 5.49 13.09 -8.79
N ALA A 158 4.88 12.18 -8.03
CA ALA A 158 3.47 11.83 -8.19
C ALA A 158 2.60 12.92 -7.57
N ALA A 159 1.92 13.71 -8.41
CA ALA A 159 1.01 14.75 -7.93
C ALA A 159 -0.14 14.13 -7.11
N PRO A 160 -0.39 14.55 -5.86
CA PRO A 160 -1.58 14.17 -5.14
C PRO A 160 -2.77 14.78 -5.90
N GLY A 161 -3.55 13.95 -6.56
CA GLY A 161 -4.60 14.43 -7.44
C GLY A 161 -5.94 14.56 -6.72
N PRO A 162 -6.93 15.18 -7.39
CA PRO A 162 -8.19 15.53 -6.78
C PRO A 162 -8.98 14.27 -6.47
N CYS A 163 -9.01 13.95 -5.18
CA CYS A 163 -9.60 12.73 -4.73
C CYS A 163 -11.11 12.84 -4.64
N GLN A 164 -11.81 12.01 -5.40
CA GLN A 164 -13.23 11.77 -5.20
C GLN A 164 -13.38 10.44 -4.48
N VAL A 165 -13.55 10.47 -3.16
CA VAL A 165 -13.98 9.29 -2.40
C VAL A 165 -15.37 8.94 -2.91
N ALA A 166 -15.49 7.83 -3.65
CA ALA A 166 -16.80 7.32 -4.07
C ALA A 166 -17.60 6.98 -2.81
N ALA A 167 -18.56 7.84 -2.46
CA ALA A 167 -19.52 7.55 -1.41
C ALA A 167 -20.33 6.32 -1.84
N ARG A 168 -20.22 5.22 -1.09
CA ARG A 168 -21.08 4.04 -1.24
C ARG A 168 -22.46 4.29 -0.63
#